data_AF-A0A0C1E1J4-F1
#
_entry.id   AF-A0A0C1E1J4-F1
#
_cell.length_a   1.000
_cell.length_b   1.000
_cell.length_c   1.000
_cell.angle_alpha   90.00
_cell.angle_beta   90.00
_cell.angle_gamma   90.00
#
_symmetry.space_group_name_H-M   'P 1'
#
loop_
_entity.id
_entity.type
_entity.pdbx_description
1 polymer ?
#
loop_
_entity_poly.entity_id
_entity_poly.type
_entity_poly.pdbx_seq_one_letter_code
_entity_poly.pdbx_strand_id
1 'polypeptide(L)'
;MAGNFEFISIQTPDDAKDRKTRRLARSHAVKNAIENKRRQQQLSGDIFPITTVEDHRHSEKKAKSCTRSTPAPLLSQLAGALDPFQALAVDSSRLQMLLGDYRARQAPEPVFSIAQELAFQSFHSVFRGGFDDPALVNAVMLSLAFAVTGSIDGECMRYQGQAITYIRERMGSLNEAISEATIGAILLLAGVVARLGLTSQVELHMGAVKRLLEICQTKGVYLTPGIKRAIFWQDLNSSILAGTRRTVDHTTFAELLWTRDQFVPSFYRLPPGFQSRLHLLTGDFATVLEDLHALQCIRDVRSARNASAMFMLHINNHTASIQSRLESLSVTSDLQECCRLGAYLCSVMLCCKVWCELVIPSHFSSELLRGLHKTRDDEMWTKHPELLIWLLHVGGAFAPMGTVRSGYLDLLRSNSARFPRSWSELHIILKQFVWSDKAFMVPVRALWEEAFY
;
A
#
# COMPACT_ATOMS: atom_id res chain seq x y z
N MET A 1 -22.00 -12.56 -53.61
CA MET A 1 -22.55 -11.21 -53.88
C MET A 1 -21.46 -10.20 -53.61
N ALA A 2 -21.14 -9.39 -54.60
CA ALA A 2 -20.04 -8.43 -54.58
C ALA A 2 -20.26 -7.38 -53.47
N GLY A 3 -19.32 -7.29 -52.51
CA GLY A 3 -19.31 -6.22 -51.53
C GLY A 3 -18.80 -4.95 -52.19
N ASN A 4 -19.61 -3.89 -52.18
CA ASN A 4 -19.24 -2.56 -52.66
C ASN A 4 -18.02 -2.04 -51.89
N PHE A 5 -16.83 -2.18 -52.49
CA PHE A 5 -15.65 -1.43 -52.09
C PHE A 5 -15.72 -0.06 -52.76
N GLU A 6 -15.95 0.99 -51.97
CA GLU A 6 -15.89 2.36 -52.45
C GLU A 6 -14.47 2.89 -52.22
N PHE A 7 -13.72 3.07 -53.31
CA PHE A 7 -12.36 3.62 -53.26
C PHE A 7 -12.43 5.13 -53.06
N ILE A 8 -11.83 5.64 -51.98
CA ILE A 8 -11.64 7.07 -51.76
C ILE A 8 -10.37 7.49 -52.49
N SER A 9 -10.52 8.06 -53.69
CA SER A 9 -9.42 8.63 -54.48
C SER A 9 -8.94 9.94 -53.85
N ILE A 10 -7.73 9.95 -53.28
CA ILE A 10 -7.04 11.15 -52.80
C ILE A 10 -6.15 11.63 -53.94
N GLN A 11 -6.56 12.68 -54.66
CA GLN A 11 -5.78 13.20 -55.80
C GLN A 11 -4.79 14.30 -55.38
N THR A 12 -5.02 14.97 -54.25
CA THR A 12 -4.08 15.93 -53.67
C THR A 12 -3.85 15.73 -52.16
N PRO A 13 -2.68 16.09 -51.61
CA PRO A 13 -2.37 15.90 -50.19
C PRO A 13 -3.33 16.62 -49.20
N ASP A 14 -4.04 17.65 -49.66
CA ASP A 14 -5.01 18.38 -48.84
C ASP A 14 -6.42 17.75 -48.85
N ASP A 15 -6.74 16.85 -49.78
CA ASP A 15 -8.02 16.11 -49.77
C ASP A 15 -8.14 15.18 -48.55
N ALA A 16 -7.01 14.72 -47.99
CA ALA A 16 -6.96 13.92 -46.76
C ALA A 16 -7.30 14.73 -45.49
N LYS A 17 -7.32 16.07 -45.58
CA LYS A 17 -7.73 16.97 -44.51
C LYS A 17 -9.21 17.37 -44.61
N ASP A 18 -9.89 17.05 -45.71
CA ASP A 18 -11.30 17.36 -45.87
C ASP A 18 -12.16 16.64 -44.83
N ARG A 19 -13.02 17.43 -44.18
CA ARG A 19 -13.85 17.00 -43.04
C ARG A 19 -14.90 15.99 -43.46
N LYS A 20 -15.41 16.06 -44.72
CA LYS A 20 -16.39 15.09 -45.22
C LYS A 20 -15.73 13.76 -45.54
N THR A 21 -14.57 13.76 -46.18
CA THR A 21 -13.79 12.54 -46.47
C THR A 21 -13.39 11.79 -45.20
N ARG A 22 -12.93 12.50 -44.15
CA ARG A 22 -12.64 11.89 -42.84
C ARG A 22 -13.87 11.31 -42.16
N ARG A 23 -15.02 11.97 -42.26
CA ARG A 23 -16.28 11.48 -41.68
C ARG A 23 -16.76 10.21 -42.40
N LEU A 24 -16.62 10.16 -43.71
CA LEU A 24 -16.98 8.99 -44.52
C LEU A 24 -16.10 7.78 -44.18
N ALA A 25 -14.78 7.95 -44.12
CA ALA A 25 -13.83 6.90 -43.75
C ALA A 25 -14.09 6.36 -42.33
N ARG A 26 -14.35 7.25 -41.36
CA ARG A 26 -14.71 6.85 -39.98
C ARG A 26 -16.03 6.08 -39.92
N SER A 27 -17.04 6.52 -40.69
CA SER A 27 -18.32 5.80 -40.77
C SER A 27 -18.15 4.39 -41.33
N HIS A 28 -17.28 4.22 -42.33
CA HIS A 28 -16.98 2.91 -42.92
C HIS A 28 -16.23 1.99 -41.94
N ALA A 29 -15.23 2.53 -41.23
CA ALA A 29 -14.48 1.79 -40.21
C ALA A 29 -15.38 1.31 -39.06
N VAL A 30 -16.26 2.18 -38.56
CA VAL A 30 -17.22 1.85 -37.48
C VAL A 30 -18.22 0.79 -37.96
N LYS A 31 -18.74 0.90 -39.18
CA LYS A 31 -19.68 -0.08 -39.75
C LYS A 31 -19.04 -1.46 -39.87
N ASN A 32 -17.80 -1.54 -40.37
CA ASN A 32 -17.05 -2.80 -40.47
C ASN A 32 -16.72 -3.40 -39.09
N ALA A 33 -16.38 -2.57 -38.09
CA ALA A 33 -16.11 -3.06 -36.74
C ALA A 33 -17.36 -3.67 -36.08
N ILE A 34 -18.53 -3.04 -36.26
CA ILE A 34 -19.81 -3.56 -35.76
C ILE A 34 -20.19 -4.87 -36.48
N GLU A 35 -19.98 -4.94 -37.78
CA GLU A 35 -20.29 -6.15 -38.57
C GLU A 35 -19.38 -7.32 -38.19
N ASN A 36 -18.07 -7.08 -38.00
CA ASN A 36 -17.14 -8.10 -37.53
C ASN A 36 -17.45 -8.57 -36.11
N LYS A 37 -17.85 -7.64 -35.21
CA LYS A 37 -18.29 -7.98 -33.86
C LYS A 37 -19.54 -8.88 -33.89
N ARG A 38 -20.52 -8.58 -34.75
CA ARG A 38 -21.73 -9.41 -34.92
C ARG A 38 -21.40 -10.79 -35.49
N ARG A 39 -20.47 -10.90 -36.45
CA ARG A 39 -20.00 -12.21 -36.96
C ARG A 39 -19.27 -13.01 -35.89
N GLN A 40 -18.43 -12.39 -35.07
CA GLN A 40 -17.77 -13.07 -33.95
C GLN A 40 -18.78 -13.59 -32.91
N GLN A 41 -19.81 -12.81 -32.60
CA GLN A 41 -20.87 -13.22 -31.67
C GLN A 41 -21.76 -14.34 -32.23
N GLN A 42 -21.93 -14.41 -33.55
CA GLN A 42 -22.62 -15.53 -34.20
C GLN A 42 -21.77 -16.81 -34.23
N LEU A 43 -20.44 -16.68 -34.36
CA LEU A 43 -19.50 -17.80 -34.33
C LEU A 43 -19.30 -18.38 -32.91
N SER A 44 -19.46 -17.56 -31.87
CA SER A 44 -19.29 -18.01 -30.48
C SER A 44 -20.52 -18.70 -29.88
N GLY A 45 -21.65 -18.76 -30.59
CA GLY A 45 -22.86 -19.48 -30.13
C GLY A 45 -23.57 -18.87 -28.91
N ASP A 46 -23.09 -17.75 -28.36
CA ASP A 46 -23.53 -17.16 -27.08
C ASP A 46 -24.81 -16.30 -27.17
N ILE A 47 -25.77 -16.66 -28.03
CA ILE A 47 -26.97 -15.82 -28.18
C ILE A 47 -28.09 -16.20 -27.18
N PHE A 48 -28.09 -17.39 -26.57
CA PHE A 48 -29.01 -17.71 -25.46
C PHE A 48 -28.48 -18.81 -24.52
N PRO A 49 -28.24 -18.57 -23.22
CA PRO A 49 -28.15 -19.64 -22.24
C PRO A 49 -29.56 -20.04 -21.81
N ILE A 50 -30.01 -21.23 -22.24
CA ILE A 50 -31.15 -21.92 -21.64
C ILE A 50 -30.68 -22.45 -20.28
N THR A 51 -31.28 -21.96 -19.20
CA THR A 51 -31.01 -22.45 -17.85
C THR A 51 -31.87 -23.70 -17.61
N THR A 52 -31.25 -24.88 -17.52
CA THR A 52 -31.91 -26.07 -16.95
C THR A 52 -31.34 -26.36 -15.57
N VAL A 53 -32.25 -26.40 -14.60
CA VAL A 53 -32.02 -26.69 -13.19
C VAL A 53 -31.80 -28.20 -13.06
N GLU A 54 -30.56 -28.69 -13.19
CA GLU A 54 -30.25 -30.07 -12.76
C GLU A 54 -28.76 -30.47 -12.59
N ASP A 55 -27.78 -29.58 -12.69
CA ASP A 55 -26.35 -29.95 -12.50
C ASP A 55 -25.80 -29.75 -11.08
N HIS A 56 -26.69 -29.82 -10.08
CA HIS A 56 -26.29 -29.99 -8.69
C HIS A 56 -26.35 -31.47 -8.31
N ARG A 57 -25.32 -32.24 -8.67
CA ARG A 57 -24.75 -33.36 -7.89
C ARG A 57 -23.70 -34.09 -8.73
N HIS A 58 -22.61 -34.47 -8.06
CA HIS A 58 -21.48 -35.28 -8.51
C HIS A 58 -20.30 -34.52 -9.15
N SER A 59 -19.38 -34.05 -8.30
CA SER A 59 -18.04 -34.64 -8.27
C SER A 59 -17.29 -34.20 -7.00
N GLU A 60 -17.19 -35.13 -6.07
CA GLU A 60 -16.32 -35.05 -4.90
C GLU A 60 -14.87 -35.44 -5.28
N LYS A 61 -13.92 -34.83 -4.54
CA LYS A 61 -12.61 -35.41 -4.16
C LYS A 61 -11.59 -35.68 -5.27
N LYS A 62 -10.56 -34.82 -5.33
CA LYS A 62 -9.15 -35.24 -5.45
C LYS A 62 -8.20 -34.19 -4.84
N ALA A 63 -7.29 -34.68 -4.01
CA ALA A 63 -6.24 -33.92 -3.34
C ALA A 63 -5.00 -33.74 -4.22
N LYS A 64 -4.18 -32.75 -3.84
CA LYS A 64 -2.78 -32.44 -4.23
C LYS A 64 -2.55 -31.86 -5.64
N SER A 65 -2.15 -30.59 -5.70
CA SER A 65 -0.80 -30.18 -6.10
C SER A 65 -0.69 -28.65 -6.11
N CYS A 66 0.42 -28.15 -5.57
CA CYS A 66 0.82 -26.75 -5.62
C CYS A 66 1.34 -26.46 -7.03
N THR A 67 0.59 -25.69 -7.82
CA THR A 67 1.11 -25.01 -9.01
C THR A 67 0.56 -23.59 -9.05
N ARG A 68 1.48 -22.63 -9.13
CA ARG A 68 1.24 -21.19 -9.29
C ARG A 68 0.16 -20.95 -10.34
N SER A 69 -1.01 -20.49 -9.91
CA SER A 69 -2.03 -19.95 -10.81
C SER A 69 -1.70 -18.49 -11.11
N THR A 70 -1.19 -18.23 -12.30
CA THR A 70 -1.03 -16.89 -12.88
C THR A 70 -2.41 -16.24 -13.03
N PRO A 71 -2.70 -15.07 -12.44
CA PRO A 71 -3.96 -14.37 -12.69
C PRO A 71 -3.81 -13.49 -13.93
N ALA A 72 -3.86 -14.09 -15.13
CA ALA A 72 -3.58 -13.40 -16.39
C ALA A 72 -4.77 -12.86 -17.24
N PRO A 73 -6.07 -12.86 -16.85
CA PRO A 73 -7.08 -12.17 -17.66
C PRO A 73 -7.44 -10.73 -17.22
N LEU A 74 -7.20 -10.36 -15.95
CA LEU A 74 -7.63 -9.05 -15.41
C LEU A 74 -6.62 -7.91 -15.64
N LEU A 75 -5.34 -8.23 -15.82
CA LEU A 75 -4.25 -7.24 -15.88
C LEU A 75 -4.14 -6.54 -17.25
N SER A 76 -4.44 -7.22 -18.35
CA SER A 76 -4.53 -6.59 -19.69
C SER A 76 -5.68 -5.59 -19.81
N GLN A 77 -6.73 -5.72 -18.98
CA GLN A 77 -7.88 -4.79 -19.00
C GLN A 77 -7.57 -3.45 -18.32
N LEU A 78 -6.68 -3.43 -17.30
CA LEU A 78 -6.27 -2.19 -16.63
C LEU A 78 -5.46 -1.32 -17.60
N ALA A 79 -4.47 -1.89 -18.29
CA ALA A 79 -3.63 -1.09 -19.17
C ALA A 79 -4.35 -0.52 -20.40
N GLY A 80 -5.25 -1.29 -21.02
CA GLY A 80 -6.12 -0.79 -22.09
C GLY A 80 -7.13 0.26 -21.63
N ALA A 81 -7.46 0.30 -20.32
CA ALA A 81 -8.24 1.36 -19.72
C ALA A 81 -7.40 2.59 -19.35
N LEU A 82 -6.11 2.42 -19.03
CA LEU A 82 -5.20 3.49 -18.63
C LEU A 82 -4.60 4.26 -19.83
N ASP A 83 -4.42 3.61 -20.98
CA ASP A 83 -3.98 4.26 -22.22
C ASP A 83 -4.55 3.60 -23.49
N PRO A 84 -5.87 3.73 -23.73
CA PRO A 84 -6.52 3.14 -24.90
C PRO A 84 -6.02 3.69 -26.25
N PHE A 85 -5.28 4.81 -26.26
CA PHE A 85 -4.88 5.52 -27.47
C PHE A 85 -3.36 5.65 -27.67
N GLN A 86 -2.53 5.04 -26.81
CA GLN A 86 -1.07 5.21 -26.83
C GLN A 86 -0.65 6.69 -26.77
N ALA A 87 -1.35 7.48 -25.96
CA ALA A 87 -1.18 8.93 -25.88
C ALA A 87 -0.35 9.38 -24.66
N LEU A 88 0.09 8.44 -23.82
CA LEU A 88 0.88 8.78 -22.64
C LEU A 88 2.25 9.33 -23.01
N ALA A 89 2.77 10.22 -22.16
CA ALA A 89 4.12 10.79 -22.28
C ALA A 89 5.25 9.78 -21.97
N VAL A 90 4.94 8.48 -21.86
CA VAL A 90 5.86 7.39 -21.53
C VAL A 90 5.55 6.17 -22.39
N ASP A 91 6.48 5.22 -22.44
CA ASP A 91 6.25 3.94 -23.11
C ASP A 91 5.19 3.11 -22.38
N SER A 92 4.00 3.04 -22.98
CA SER A 92 2.84 2.30 -22.44
C SER A 92 3.10 0.80 -22.32
N SER A 93 3.98 0.23 -23.16
CA SER A 93 4.36 -1.19 -23.07
C SER A 93 5.28 -1.46 -21.88
N ARG A 94 6.19 -0.54 -21.58
CA ARG A 94 7.03 -0.60 -20.37
C ARG A 94 6.20 -0.40 -19.11
N LEU A 95 5.24 0.53 -19.12
CA LEU A 95 4.29 0.72 -18.02
C LEU A 95 3.49 -0.56 -17.75
N GLN A 96 2.99 -1.23 -18.80
CA GLN A 96 2.30 -2.51 -18.71
C GLN A 96 3.15 -3.59 -18.06
N MET A 97 4.39 -3.73 -18.52
CA MET A 97 5.31 -4.71 -17.98
C MET A 97 5.56 -4.48 -16.48
N LEU A 98 5.80 -3.23 -16.09
CA LEU A 98 6.04 -2.86 -14.70
C LEU A 98 4.80 -3.08 -13.83
N LEU A 99 3.61 -2.75 -14.30
CA LEU A 99 2.35 -3.03 -13.57
C LEU A 99 2.05 -4.54 -13.46
N GLY A 100 2.56 -5.34 -14.39
CA GLY A 100 2.52 -6.80 -14.32
C GLY A 100 3.41 -7.39 -13.23
N ASP A 101 4.44 -6.67 -12.79
CA ASP A 101 5.29 -7.09 -11.67
C ASP A 101 4.60 -6.81 -10.32
N TYR A 102 4.48 -7.86 -9.51
CA TYR A 102 3.77 -7.82 -8.23
C TYR A 102 4.38 -6.86 -7.22
N ARG A 103 5.71 -6.74 -7.19
CA ARG A 103 6.43 -5.85 -6.27
C ARG A 103 6.38 -4.42 -6.78
N ALA A 104 6.59 -4.25 -8.07
CA ALA A 104 6.58 -2.92 -8.68
C ALA A 104 5.22 -2.23 -8.52
N ARG A 105 4.11 -2.92 -8.76
CA ARG A 105 2.76 -2.33 -8.64
C ARG A 105 2.39 -1.80 -7.24
N GLN A 106 3.13 -2.18 -6.20
CA GLN A 106 2.96 -1.68 -4.82
C GLN A 106 3.80 -0.44 -4.54
N ALA A 107 4.81 -0.17 -5.36
CA ALA A 107 5.74 0.93 -5.17
C ALA A 107 5.12 2.34 -5.17
N PRO A 108 3.98 2.61 -5.86
CA PRO A 108 3.30 3.89 -5.74
C PRO A 108 2.56 4.09 -4.41
N GLU A 109 2.45 3.06 -3.57
CA GLU A 109 1.91 3.22 -2.22
C GLU A 109 2.92 3.97 -1.33
N PRO A 110 2.45 4.89 -0.48
CA PRO A 110 1.04 5.09 -0.10
C PRO A 110 0.34 6.20 -0.89
N VAL A 111 0.86 6.65 -2.05
CA VAL A 111 0.22 7.74 -2.81
C VAL A 111 -1.08 7.27 -3.44
N PHE A 112 -1.06 6.13 -4.11
CA PHE A 112 -2.26 5.46 -4.60
C PHE A 112 -2.05 3.94 -4.64
N SER A 113 -3.15 3.20 -4.64
CA SER A 113 -3.15 1.75 -4.76
C SER A 113 -3.90 1.29 -6.01
N ILE A 114 -3.47 0.14 -6.53
CA ILE A 114 -4.16 -0.61 -7.58
C ILE A 114 -4.91 -1.81 -6.96
N ALA A 115 -4.71 -2.08 -5.67
CA ALA A 115 -5.33 -3.18 -4.96
C ALA A 115 -6.80 -2.87 -4.60
N GLN A 116 -7.68 -3.84 -4.81
CA GLN A 116 -9.10 -3.71 -4.53
C GLN A 116 -9.41 -3.44 -3.04
N GLU A 117 -8.59 -3.96 -2.12
CA GLU A 117 -8.71 -3.73 -0.67
C GLU A 117 -8.54 -2.25 -0.28
N LEU A 118 -7.91 -1.45 -1.14
CA LEU A 118 -7.63 -0.03 -0.96
C LEU A 118 -8.35 0.83 -2.02
N ALA A 119 -9.52 0.40 -2.48
CA ALA A 119 -10.29 1.10 -3.52
C ALA A 119 -10.59 2.58 -3.19
N PHE A 120 -10.66 2.94 -1.89
CA PHE A 120 -10.82 4.33 -1.43
C PHE A 120 -9.60 5.22 -1.71
N GLN A 121 -8.46 4.62 -2.04
CA GLN A 121 -7.22 5.27 -2.45
C GLN A 121 -6.77 4.74 -3.83
N SER A 122 -7.75 4.40 -4.68
CA SER A 122 -7.49 4.04 -6.08
C SER A 122 -6.94 5.22 -6.87
N PHE A 123 -6.22 4.94 -7.96
CA PHE A 123 -5.64 5.98 -8.84
C PHE A 123 -6.65 7.08 -9.21
N HIS A 124 -7.84 6.72 -9.70
CA HIS A 124 -8.88 7.68 -10.09
C HIS A 124 -9.51 8.45 -8.90
N SER A 125 -9.47 7.88 -7.69
CA SER A 125 -9.92 8.59 -6.48
C SER A 125 -8.92 9.66 -6.03
N VAL A 126 -7.64 9.49 -6.36
CA VAL A 126 -6.55 10.42 -6.02
C VAL A 126 -6.40 11.47 -7.12
N PHE A 127 -6.39 11.05 -8.39
CA PHE A 127 -6.11 11.90 -9.56
C PHE A 127 -7.31 11.95 -10.50
N ARG A 128 -8.08 13.05 -10.45
CA ARG A 128 -9.24 13.23 -11.34
C ARG A 128 -8.85 13.31 -12.82
N GLY A 129 -7.66 13.81 -13.12
CA GLY A 129 -7.14 13.99 -14.48
C GLY A 129 -6.51 12.75 -15.11
N GLY A 130 -6.45 11.62 -14.40
CA GLY A 130 -5.86 10.39 -14.94
C GLY A 130 -4.35 10.47 -15.19
N PHE A 131 -3.85 9.66 -16.14
CA PHE A 131 -2.43 9.60 -16.53
C PHE A 131 -2.00 10.65 -17.56
N ASP A 132 -2.91 11.56 -17.94
CA ASP A 132 -2.64 12.57 -18.98
C ASP A 132 -1.57 13.58 -18.56
N ASP A 133 -1.26 13.69 -17.26
CA ASP A 133 -0.23 14.59 -16.76
C ASP A 133 1.19 13.99 -16.91
N PRO A 134 2.09 14.65 -17.68
CA PRO A 134 3.44 14.16 -17.92
C PRO A 134 4.32 14.07 -16.66
N ALA A 135 4.15 14.96 -15.68
CA ALA A 135 4.91 14.89 -14.43
C ALA A 135 4.51 13.67 -13.62
N LEU A 136 3.20 13.45 -13.46
CA LEU A 136 2.65 12.31 -12.73
C LEU A 136 3.06 10.99 -13.34
N VAL A 137 2.86 10.79 -14.65
CA VAL A 137 3.16 9.51 -15.29
C VAL A 137 4.66 9.17 -15.23
N ASN A 138 5.55 10.15 -15.39
CA ASN A 138 6.98 9.93 -15.21
C ASN A 138 7.35 9.59 -13.76
N ALA A 139 6.73 10.24 -12.77
CA ALA A 139 6.95 9.90 -11.36
C ALA A 139 6.42 8.50 -10.99
N VAL A 140 5.31 8.07 -11.61
CA VAL A 140 4.81 6.68 -11.50
C VAL A 140 5.82 5.71 -12.09
N MET A 141 6.27 5.96 -13.32
CA MET A 141 7.27 5.10 -13.98
C MET A 141 8.56 4.99 -13.16
N LEU A 142 9.05 6.09 -12.59
CA LEU A 142 10.18 6.08 -11.68
C LEU A 142 9.92 5.17 -10.48
N SER A 143 8.78 5.32 -9.80
CA SER A 143 8.45 4.55 -8.59
C SER A 143 8.39 3.05 -8.89
N LEU A 144 7.80 2.68 -10.03
CA LEU A 144 7.69 1.31 -10.49
C LEU A 144 9.06 0.73 -10.90
N ALA A 145 9.83 1.45 -11.73
CA ALA A 145 11.15 1.01 -12.19
C ALA A 145 12.12 0.81 -11.03
N PHE A 146 12.16 1.77 -10.09
CA PHE A 146 12.97 1.71 -8.89
C PHE A 146 12.67 0.48 -8.02
N ALA A 147 11.40 0.07 -7.94
CA ALA A 147 11.02 -1.12 -7.17
C ALA A 147 11.47 -2.44 -7.80
N VAL A 148 11.65 -2.48 -9.13
CA VAL A 148 12.18 -3.65 -9.83
C VAL A 148 13.70 -3.72 -9.68
N THR A 149 14.39 -2.59 -9.84
CA THR A 149 15.87 -2.53 -9.86
C THR A 149 16.48 -2.46 -8.46
N GLY A 150 15.76 -1.91 -7.48
CA GLY A 150 16.27 -1.64 -6.13
C GLY A 150 17.37 -0.57 -6.07
N SER A 151 17.68 0.09 -7.19
CA SER A 151 18.70 1.13 -7.30
C SER A 151 18.35 2.14 -8.39
N ILE A 152 18.87 3.36 -8.29
CA ILE A 152 18.70 4.36 -9.34
C ILE A 152 19.65 4.02 -10.49
N ASP A 153 19.10 3.44 -11.55
CA ASP A 153 19.79 3.17 -12.81
C ASP A 153 19.53 4.25 -13.87
N GLY A 154 20.00 4.04 -15.09
CA GLY A 154 19.80 4.99 -16.19
C GLY A 154 18.33 5.23 -16.54
N GLU A 155 17.48 4.20 -16.43
CA GLU A 155 16.05 4.34 -16.67
C GLU A 155 15.39 5.19 -15.57
N CYS A 156 15.72 4.92 -14.30
CA CYS A 156 15.24 5.72 -13.17
C CYS A 156 15.67 7.18 -13.29
N MET A 157 16.94 7.45 -13.57
CA MET A 157 17.44 8.83 -13.74
C MET A 157 16.69 9.59 -14.84
N ARG A 158 16.33 8.92 -15.94
CA ARG A 158 15.56 9.52 -17.02
C ARG A 158 14.16 9.92 -16.54
N TYR A 159 13.40 9.00 -15.94
CA TYR A 159 12.05 9.31 -15.45
C TYR A 159 12.07 10.38 -14.36
N GLN A 160 13.06 10.34 -13.45
CA GLN A 160 13.24 11.36 -12.42
C GLN A 160 13.49 12.74 -13.04
N GLY A 161 14.42 12.83 -14.00
CA GLY A 161 14.74 14.08 -14.69
C GLY A 161 13.54 14.66 -15.45
N GLN A 162 12.77 13.81 -16.14
CA GLN A 162 11.55 14.21 -16.84
C GLN A 162 10.47 14.69 -15.86
N ALA A 163 10.21 13.95 -14.78
CA ALA A 163 9.24 14.35 -13.76
C ALA A 163 9.59 15.72 -13.15
N ILE A 164 10.85 15.94 -12.76
CA ILE A 164 11.31 17.22 -12.21
C ILE A 164 11.19 18.36 -13.22
N THR A 165 11.49 18.11 -14.50
CA THR A 165 11.36 19.10 -15.58
C THR A 165 9.91 19.54 -15.73
N TYR A 166 8.98 18.59 -15.86
CA TYR A 166 7.57 18.90 -15.97
C TYR A 166 7.03 19.58 -14.70
N ILE A 167 7.39 19.12 -13.50
CA ILE A 167 7.01 19.80 -12.25
C ILE A 167 7.45 21.27 -12.29
N ARG A 168 8.68 21.56 -12.71
CA ARG A 168 9.18 22.94 -12.82
C ARG A 168 8.37 23.77 -13.80
N GLU A 169 7.99 23.21 -14.94
CA GLU A 169 7.12 23.88 -15.92
C GLU A 169 5.74 24.20 -15.30
N ARG A 170 5.14 23.23 -14.59
CA ARG A 170 3.85 23.41 -13.89
C ARG A 170 3.92 24.51 -12.82
N MET A 171 5.08 24.70 -12.17
CA MET A 171 5.27 25.79 -11.20
C MET A 171 5.15 27.20 -11.81
N GLY A 172 5.22 27.34 -13.14
CA GLY A 172 5.00 28.60 -13.84
C GLY A 172 3.53 29.08 -13.84
N SER A 173 2.58 28.19 -13.54
CA SER A 173 1.15 28.49 -13.49
C SER A 173 0.56 28.04 -12.17
N LEU A 174 -0.12 28.95 -11.45
CA LEU A 174 -0.68 28.66 -10.14
C LEU A 174 -1.63 27.46 -10.16
N ASN A 175 -2.54 27.40 -11.14
CA ASN A 175 -3.54 26.34 -11.26
C ASN A 175 -2.90 24.97 -11.52
N GLU A 176 -1.80 24.97 -12.26
CA GLU A 176 -1.05 23.77 -12.58
C GLU A 176 -0.21 23.29 -11.40
N ALA A 177 0.48 24.21 -10.73
CA ALA A 177 1.32 23.95 -9.56
C ALA A 177 0.55 23.27 -8.42
N ILE A 178 -0.70 23.69 -8.18
CA ILE A 178 -1.55 23.16 -7.11
C ILE A 178 -2.43 21.99 -7.55
N SER A 179 -2.25 21.50 -8.78
CA SER A 179 -3.00 20.34 -9.27
C SER A 179 -2.68 19.07 -8.48
N GLU A 180 -3.67 18.20 -8.33
CA GLU A 180 -3.51 16.90 -7.66
C GLU A 180 -2.40 16.06 -8.32
N ALA A 181 -2.27 16.13 -9.64
CA ALA A 181 -1.23 15.44 -10.40
C ALA A 181 0.18 15.95 -10.06
N THR A 182 0.36 17.28 -9.96
CA THR A 182 1.67 17.87 -9.59
C THR A 182 2.04 17.52 -8.15
N ILE A 183 1.10 17.63 -7.22
CA ILE A 183 1.32 17.22 -5.82
C ILE A 183 1.66 15.73 -5.75
N GLY A 184 0.90 14.88 -6.46
CA GLY A 184 1.16 13.43 -6.52
C GLY A 184 2.53 13.08 -7.08
N ALA A 185 2.97 13.77 -8.15
CA ALA A 185 4.30 13.59 -8.71
C ALA A 185 5.40 13.90 -7.69
N ILE A 186 5.25 14.98 -6.92
CA ILE A 186 6.19 15.35 -5.85
C ILE A 186 6.18 14.30 -4.72
N LEU A 187 5.01 13.78 -4.33
CA LEU A 187 4.90 12.73 -3.31
C LEU A 187 5.58 11.42 -3.74
N LEU A 188 5.41 11.01 -5.01
CA LEU A 188 6.07 9.83 -5.55
C LEU A 188 7.60 9.98 -5.59
N LEU A 189 8.10 11.17 -5.99
CA LEU A 189 9.53 11.50 -5.89
C LEU A 189 10.02 11.40 -4.44
N ALA A 190 9.28 11.99 -3.49
CA ALA A 190 9.56 11.91 -2.06
C ALA A 190 9.64 10.46 -1.58
N GLY A 191 8.75 9.58 -2.02
CA GLY A 191 8.74 8.16 -1.67
C GLY A 191 9.95 7.37 -2.19
N VAL A 192 10.47 7.72 -3.37
CA VAL A 192 11.71 7.11 -3.88
C VAL A 192 12.92 7.56 -3.06
N VAL A 193 13.06 8.87 -2.81
CA VAL A 193 14.20 9.39 -2.03
C VAL A 193 14.14 9.00 -0.55
N ALA A 194 12.94 8.82 0.02
CA ALA A 194 12.75 8.31 1.38
C ALA A 194 13.23 6.85 1.50
N ARG A 195 12.93 5.99 0.53
CA ARG A 195 13.43 4.60 0.49
C ARG A 195 14.95 4.50 0.34
N LEU A 196 15.59 5.55 -0.16
CA LEU A 196 17.05 5.67 -0.22
C LEU A 196 17.66 6.31 1.04
N GLY A 197 16.85 6.73 2.01
CA GLY A 197 17.32 7.40 3.23
C GLY A 197 17.87 8.81 2.98
N LEU A 198 17.49 9.47 1.88
CA LEU A 198 18.00 10.81 1.52
C LEU A 198 17.19 11.92 2.21
N THR A 199 17.41 12.10 3.52
CA THR A 199 16.69 13.04 4.40
C THR A 199 16.51 14.44 3.80
N SER A 200 17.60 15.07 3.32
CA SER A 200 17.55 16.46 2.81
C SER A 200 16.68 16.61 1.55
N GLN A 201 16.64 15.59 0.68
CA GLN A 201 15.78 15.60 -0.50
C GLN A 201 14.31 15.36 -0.14
N VAL A 202 14.06 14.48 0.84
CA VAL A 202 12.72 14.27 1.37
C VAL A 202 12.17 15.57 1.97
N GLU A 203 12.96 16.27 2.79
CA GLU A 203 12.57 17.56 3.38
C GLU A 203 12.30 18.63 2.31
N LEU A 204 13.07 18.65 1.23
CA LEU A 204 12.85 19.55 0.10
C LEU A 204 11.49 19.27 -0.57
N HIS A 205 11.21 18.01 -0.90
CA HIS A 205 9.95 17.63 -1.56
C HIS A 205 8.74 17.83 -0.65
N MET A 206 8.80 17.38 0.60
CA MET A 206 7.70 17.55 1.55
C MET A 206 7.51 19.02 1.96
N GLY A 207 8.59 19.81 2.02
CA GLY A 207 8.52 21.26 2.19
C GLY A 207 7.82 21.96 1.02
N ALA A 208 8.03 21.50 -0.21
CA ALA A 208 7.29 21.98 -1.37
C ALA A 208 5.79 21.63 -1.29
N VAL A 209 5.45 20.40 -0.91
CA VAL A 209 4.05 19.98 -0.68
C VAL A 209 3.38 20.84 0.39
N LYS A 210 4.06 21.10 1.51
CA LYS A 210 3.55 21.98 2.57
C LYS A 210 3.20 23.38 2.04
N ARG A 211 4.08 23.99 1.25
CA ARG A 211 3.82 25.30 0.63
C ARG A 211 2.62 25.25 -0.33
N LEU A 212 2.51 24.20 -1.14
CA LEU A 212 1.37 24.03 -2.05
C LEU A 212 0.05 23.86 -1.26
N LEU A 213 0.06 23.17 -0.13
CA LEU A 213 -1.10 23.06 0.76
C LEU A 213 -1.53 24.41 1.33
N GLU A 214 -0.59 25.22 1.81
CA GLU A 214 -0.86 26.57 2.31
C GLU A 214 -1.48 27.46 1.21
N ILE A 215 -1.00 27.34 -0.02
CA ILE A 215 -1.56 28.03 -1.19
C ILE A 215 -2.98 27.53 -1.48
N CYS A 216 -3.21 26.21 -1.51
CA CYS A 216 -4.55 25.63 -1.71
C CYS A 216 -5.54 26.17 -0.68
N GLN A 217 -5.15 26.20 0.60
CA GLN A 217 -5.98 26.72 1.67
C GLN A 217 -6.30 28.21 1.48
N THR A 218 -5.29 29.03 1.17
CA THR A 218 -5.44 30.48 0.96
C THR A 218 -6.33 30.79 -0.25
N LYS A 219 -6.27 29.95 -1.29
CA LYS A 219 -7.02 30.12 -2.54
C LYS A 219 -8.37 29.40 -2.56
N GLY A 220 -8.72 28.68 -1.50
CA GLY A 220 -9.98 27.91 -1.43
C GLY A 220 -10.03 26.73 -2.41
N VAL A 221 -8.88 26.15 -2.77
CA VAL A 221 -8.79 25.05 -3.73
C VAL A 221 -9.01 23.73 -3.00
N TYR A 222 -10.04 22.99 -3.44
CA TYR A 222 -10.43 21.74 -2.81
C TYR A 222 -9.71 20.53 -3.41
N LEU A 223 -8.78 19.98 -2.64
CA LEU A 223 -8.07 18.73 -2.92
C LEU A 223 -8.94 17.50 -2.65
N THR A 224 -8.80 16.43 -3.44
CA THR A 224 -9.48 15.15 -3.19
C THR A 224 -9.15 14.57 -1.80
N PRO A 225 -10.07 13.79 -1.21
CA PRO A 225 -9.76 12.94 -0.08
C PRO A 225 -8.55 12.03 -0.32
N GLY A 226 -8.40 11.53 -1.54
CA GLY A 226 -7.29 10.66 -1.94
C GLY A 226 -5.94 11.34 -1.84
N ILE A 227 -5.79 12.56 -2.38
CA ILE A 227 -4.49 13.26 -2.32
C ILE A 227 -4.15 13.70 -0.89
N LYS A 228 -5.14 14.10 -0.07
CA LYS A 228 -4.89 14.41 1.35
C LYS A 228 -4.35 13.21 2.13
N ARG A 229 -4.91 12.02 1.88
CA ARG A 229 -4.40 10.75 2.44
C ARG A 229 -3.00 10.43 1.94
N ALA A 230 -2.76 10.61 0.64
CA ALA A 230 -1.44 10.43 0.05
C ALA A 230 -0.38 11.31 0.72
N ILE A 231 -0.70 12.58 0.98
CA ILE A 231 0.19 13.50 1.69
C ILE A 231 0.48 12.99 3.10
N PHE A 232 -0.55 12.67 3.88
CA PHE A 232 -0.38 12.18 5.25
C PHE A 232 0.48 10.92 5.31
N TRP A 233 0.17 9.92 4.50
CA TRP A 233 0.87 8.65 4.54
C TRP A 233 2.29 8.76 4.00
N GLN A 234 2.51 9.57 2.98
CA GLN A 234 3.85 9.82 2.48
C GLN A 234 4.70 10.57 3.51
N ASP A 235 4.14 11.58 4.19
CA ASP A 235 4.83 12.29 5.28
C ASP A 235 5.21 11.36 6.44
N LEU A 236 4.29 10.49 6.88
CA LEU A 236 4.55 9.48 7.90
C LEU A 236 5.63 8.49 7.46
N ASN A 237 5.52 7.90 6.26
CA ASN A 237 6.50 6.95 5.77
C ASN A 237 7.88 7.58 5.56
N SER A 238 7.92 8.83 5.10
CA SER A 238 9.14 9.62 4.96
C SER A 238 9.83 9.90 6.30
N SER A 239 9.06 10.16 7.37
CA SER A 239 9.59 10.28 8.74
C SER A 239 10.26 8.99 9.18
N ILE A 240 9.60 7.87 8.97
CA ILE A 240 10.10 6.55 9.39
C ILE A 240 11.37 6.17 8.63
N LEU A 241 11.32 6.25 7.29
CA LEU A 241 12.39 5.72 6.44
C LEU A 241 13.63 6.62 6.39
N ALA A 242 13.44 7.94 6.49
CA ALA A 242 14.52 8.91 6.32
C ALA A 242 14.73 9.84 7.52
N GLY A 243 14.03 9.62 8.64
CA GLY A 243 14.18 10.41 9.87
C GLY A 243 13.74 11.87 9.74
N THR A 244 12.88 12.19 8.76
CA THR A 244 12.45 13.58 8.52
C THR A 244 11.42 14.06 9.55
N ARG A 245 11.37 15.38 9.78
CA ARG A 245 10.33 15.95 10.65
C ARG A 245 8.98 15.94 9.93
N ARG A 246 7.97 15.38 10.62
CA ARG A 246 6.57 15.38 10.18
C ARG A 246 6.06 16.79 9.88
N THR A 247 5.37 16.94 8.75
CA THR A 247 4.71 18.17 8.32
C THR A 247 3.20 18.15 8.58
N VAL A 248 2.59 16.97 8.61
CA VAL A 248 1.16 16.76 8.88
C VAL A 248 0.96 15.58 9.84
N ASP A 249 -0.15 15.58 10.56
CA ASP A 249 -0.53 14.53 11.50
C ASP A 249 -1.96 14.01 11.26
N HIS A 250 -2.40 13.06 12.08
CA HIS A 250 -3.72 12.45 12.00
C HIS A 250 -4.89 13.43 12.24
N THR A 251 -4.62 14.65 12.73
CA THR A 251 -5.63 15.70 12.95
C THR A 251 -5.67 16.74 11.83
N THR A 252 -4.67 16.75 10.94
CA THR A 252 -4.50 17.77 9.91
C THR A 252 -5.60 17.74 8.84
N PHE A 253 -6.06 16.54 8.46
CA PHE A 253 -7.09 16.36 7.44
C PHE A 253 -8.35 15.73 8.04
N ALA A 254 -9.51 16.36 7.83
CA ALA A 254 -10.79 15.89 8.32
C ALA A 254 -11.12 14.45 7.85
N GLU A 255 -10.66 14.09 6.66
CA GLU A 255 -10.86 12.76 6.09
C GLU A 255 -10.17 11.66 6.89
N LEU A 256 -9.09 11.96 7.60
CA LEU A 256 -8.32 11.01 8.41
C LEU A 256 -8.72 11.00 9.88
N LEU A 257 -9.58 11.93 10.30
CA LEU A 257 -10.06 11.98 11.67
C LEU A 257 -10.71 10.66 12.05
N TRP A 258 -10.36 10.21 13.25
CA TRP A 258 -10.86 9.00 13.86
C TRP A 258 -11.11 9.25 15.34
N THR A 259 -12.18 8.66 15.85
CA THR A 259 -12.56 8.72 17.26
C THR A 259 -12.99 7.34 17.73
N ARG A 260 -12.83 7.07 19.03
CA ARG A 260 -13.36 5.85 19.65
C ARG A 260 -14.86 5.72 19.41
N ASP A 261 -15.30 4.51 19.10
CA ASP A 261 -16.71 4.17 19.01
C ASP A 261 -17.29 4.04 20.42
N GLN A 262 -18.20 4.97 20.75
CA GLN A 262 -18.83 5.05 22.07
C GLN A 262 -19.79 3.88 22.35
N PHE A 263 -20.22 3.16 21.31
CA PHE A 263 -21.15 2.03 21.46
C PHE A 263 -20.46 0.71 21.79
N VAL A 264 -19.13 0.62 21.62
CA VAL A 264 -18.34 -0.59 21.94
C VAL A 264 -17.14 -0.26 22.84
N PRO A 265 -17.36 0.35 24.03
CA PRO A 265 -16.27 0.75 24.92
C PRO A 265 -15.44 -0.44 25.40
N SER A 266 -15.98 -1.65 25.35
CA SER A 266 -15.27 -2.88 25.72
C SER A 266 -14.07 -3.20 24.83
N PHE A 267 -13.99 -2.64 23.61
CA PHE A 267 -12.86 -2.87 22.71
C PHE A 267 -11.64 -2.02 23.08
N TYR A 268 -11.85 -0.86 23.67
CA TYR A 268 -10.81 0.10 24.02
C TYR A 268 -10.26 -0.21 25.41
N ARG A 269 -9.56 -1.34 25.52
CA ARG A 269 -8.96 -1.82 26.77
C ARG A 269 -7.52 -2.24 26.53
N LEU A 270 -6.70 -2.09 27.56
CA LEU A 270 -5.32 -2.50 27.50
C LEU A 270 -5.25 -4.04 27.61
N PRO A 271 -4.54 -4.73 26.71
CA PRO A 271 -4.36 -6.18 26.82
C PRO A 271 -3.74 -6.59 28.17
N PRO A 272 -4.11 -7.75 28.76
CA PRO A 272 -3.67 -8.15 30.10
C PRO A 272 -2.13 -8.15 30.31
N GLY A 273 -1.38 -8.51 29.26
CA GLY A 273 0.08 -8.51 29.26
C GLY A 273 0.66 -7.10 29.39
N PHE A 274 0.02 -6.08 28.80
CA PHE A 274 0.39 -4.69 29.01
C PHE A 274 -0.17 -4.12 30.31
N GLN A 275 -1.38 -4.52 30.71
CA GLN A 275 -2.00 -4.08 31.98
C GLN A 275 -1.13 -4.41 33.19
N SER A 276 -0.60 -5.64 33.25
CA SER A 276 0.34 -6.07 34.30
C SER A 276 1.68 -5.32 34.30
N ARG A 277 1.99 -4.61 33.20
CA ARG A 277 3.22 -3.85 32.96
C ARG A 277 2.95 -2.36 32.74
N LEU A 278 1.80 -1.85 33.20
CA LEU A 278 1.39 -0.46 33.00
C LEU A 278 2.42 0.54 33.53
N HIS A 279 3.11 0.20 34.62
CA HIS A 279 4.18 1.02 35.21
C HIS A 279 5.39 1.24 34.28
N LEU A 280 5.54 0.45 33.20
CA LEU A 280 6.59 0.61 32.20
C LEU A 280 6.17 1.54 31.05
N LEU A 281 4.88 1.91 30.99
CA LEU A 281 4.28 2.65 29.88
C LEU A 281 3.93 4.08 30.31
N THR A 282 4.06 5.03 29.38
CA THR A 282 3.46 6.35 29.56
C THR A 282 1.94 6.27 29.36
N GLY A 283 1.19 7.22 29.91
CA GLY A 283 -0.27 7.27 29.74
C GLY A 283 -0.70 7.36 28.28
N ASP A 284 0.01 8.18 27.49
CA ASP A 284 -0.24 8.30 26.05
C ASP A 284 0.03 6.99 25.31
N PHE A 285 1.12 6.29 25.66
CA PHE A 285 1.42 5.03 25.02
C PHE A 285 0.40 3.93 25.39
N ALA A 286 -0.01 3.85 26.65
CA ALA A 286 -1.07 2.95 27.07
C ALA A 286 -2.38 3.21 26.29
N THR A 287 -2.75 4.48 26.11
CA THR A 287 -3.93 4.88 25.32
C THR A 287 -3.82 4.43 23.86
N VAL A 288 -2.62 4.51 23.25
CA VAL A 288 -2.40 4.02 21.88
C VAL A 288 -2.54 2.49 21.82
N LEU A 289 -2.06 1.77 22.82
CA LEU A 289 -2.18 0.30 22.88
C LEU A 289 -3.63 -0.16 23.06
N GLU A 290 -4.46 0.59 23.80
CA GLU A 290 -5.91 0.37 23.87
C GLU A 290 -6.57 0.50 22.49
N ASP A 291 -6.22 1.54 21.74
CA ASP A 291 -6.77 1.78 20.40
C ASP A 291 -6.30 0.69 19.43
N LEU A 292 -5.04 0.28 19.52
CA LEU A 292 -4.49 -0.84 18.75
C LEU A 292 -5.17 -2.18 19.08
N HIS A 293 -5.48 -2.43 20.35
CA HIS A 293 -6.28 -3.59 20.73
C HIS A 293 -7.71 -3.51 20.18
N ALA A 294 -8.34 -2.33 20.20
CA ALA A 294 -9.64 -2.15 19.58
C ALA A 294 -9.60 -2.43 18.07
N LEU A 295 -8.54 -1.98 17.38
CA LEU A 295 -8.33 -2.29 15.96
C LEU A 295 -8.25 -3.80 15.73
N GLN A 296 -7.50 -4.52 16.58
CA GLN A 296 -7.44 -5.99 16.56
C GLN A 296 -8.84 -6.61 16.72
N CYS A 297 -9.61 -6.21 17.73
CA CYS A 297 -10.97 -6.74 17.96
C CYS A 297 -11.89 -6.52 16.76
N ILE A 298 -11.87 -5.31 16.18
CA ILE A 298 -12.69 -4.97 15.00
C ILE A 298 -12.35 -5.88 13.81
N ARG A 299 -11.06 -6.17 13.61
CA ARG A 299 -10.56 -7.05 12.54
C ARG A 299 -10.86 -8.52 12.82
N ASP A 300 -10.86 -8.94 14.07
CA ASP A 300 -11.18 -10.31 14.47
C ASP A 300 -12.67 -10.63 14.35
N VAL A 301 -13.56 -9.67 14.62
CA VAL A 301 -15.01 -9.87 14.48
C VAL A 301 -15.44 -9.97 13.02
N ARG A 302 -14.87 -9.13 12.13
CA ARG A 302 -15.30 -9.11 10.71
C ARG A 302 -14.46 -10.04 9.84
N SER A 303 -15.12 -10.81 8.97
CA SER A 303 -14.42 -11.63 7.98
C SER A 303 -13.90 -10.75 6.84
N ALA A 304 -12.62 -10.90 6.49
CA ALA A 304 -11.97 -10.16 5.40
C ALA A 304 -12.66 -10.34 4.05
N ARG A 305 -13.43 -11.42 3.86
CA ARG A 305 -14.14 -11.71 2.61
C ARG A 305 -15.28 -10.72 2.27
N ASN A 306 -15.76 -9.96 3.25
CA ASN A 306 -16.91 -9.03 3.09
C ASN A 306 -16.57 -7.58 3.48
N ALA A 307 -15.29 -7.19 3.46
CA ALA A 307 -14.89 -5.83 3.81
C ALA A 307 -15.31 -4.83 2.73
N SER A 308 -16.30 -3.98 3.04
CA SER A 308 -16.70 -2.89 2.15
C SER A 308 -15.61 -1.80 2.07
N ALA A 309 -15.59 -1.02 1.00
CA ALA A 309 -14.65 0.11 0.86
C ALA A 309 -14.76 1.10 2.03
N MET A 310 -15.97 1.33 2.55
CA MET A 310 -16.20 2.17 3.74
C MET A 310 -15.61 1.56 5.01
N PHE A 311 -15.70 0.24 5.18
CA PHE A 311 -15.06 -0.42 6.32
C PHE A 311 -13.53 -0.31 6.24
N MET A 312 -12.94 -0.53 5.06
CA MET A 312 -11.50 -0.37 4.87
C MET A 312 -11.03 1.08 5.06
N LEU A 313 -11.85 2.05 4.67
CA LEU A 313 -11.61 3.47 4.96
C LEU A 313 -11.54 3.74 6.46
N HIS A 314 -12.49 3.21 7.24
CA HIS A 314 -12.49 3.32 8.69
C HIS A 314 -11.26 2.66 9.33
N ILE A 315 -10.88 1.47 8.85
CA ILE A 315 -9.64 0.80 9.28
C ILE A 315 -8.42 1.67 8.97
N ASN A 316 -8.35 2.28 7.78
CA ASN A 316 -7.24 3.16 7.42
C ASN A 316 -7.16 4.39 8.35
N ASN A 317 -8.29 5.04 8.68
CA ASN A 317 -8.32 6.16 9.62
C ASN A 317 -7.86 5.75 11.03
N HIS A 318 -8.33 4.60 11.50
CA HIS A 318 -7.94 4.07 12.80
C HIS A 318 -6.42 3.78 12.84
N THR A 319 -5.88 3.13 11.81
CA THR A 319 -4.44 2.88 11.66
C THR A 319 -3.65 4.18 11.55
N ALA A 320 -4.13 5.18 10.79
CA ALA A 320 -3.51 6.50 10.66
C ALA A 320 -3.36 7.20 12.01
N SER A 321 -4.42 7.20 12.82
CA SER A 321 -4.42 7.74 14.18
C SER A 321 -3.38 7.04 15.06
N ILE A 322 -3.41 5.69 15.10
CA ILE A 322 -2.49 4.89 15.90
C ILE A 322 -1.03 5.17 15.49
N GLN A 323 -0.72 5.04 14.20
CA GLN A 323 0.65 5.16 13.71
C GLN A 323 1.20 6.58 13.82
N SER A 324 0.37 7.60 13.54
CA SER A 324 0.76 9.00 13.76
C SER A 324 1.09 9.26 15.22
N ARG A 325 0.31 8.70 16.16
CA ARG A 325 0.55 8.87 17.60
C ARG A 325 1.77 8.10 18.06
N LEU A 326 1.94 6.84 17.63
CA LEU A 326 3.14 6.04 17.89
C LEU A 326 4.41 6.78 17.47
N GLU A 327 4.42 7.41 16.30
CA GLU A 327 5.59 8.16 15.82
C GLU A 327 5.85 9.44 16.62
N SER A 328 4.81 10.06 17.17
CA SER A 328 4.94 11.27 18.02
C SER A 328 5.27 10.99 19.50
N LEU A 329 5.29 9.72 19.93
CA LEU A 329 5.53 9.38 21.33
C LEU A 329 6.93 9.81 21.76
N SER A 330 7.01 10.50 22.89
CA SER A 330 8.28 10.78 23.57
C SER A 330 8.71 9.55 24.35
N VAL A 331 9.48 8.67 23.70
CA VAL A 331 10.00 7.45 24.32
C VAL A 331 11.16 7.77 25.25
N THR A 332 11.12 7.21 26.45
CA THR A 332 12.08 7.51 27.53
C THR A 332 13.07 6.39 27.83
N SER A 333 12.85 5.19 27.30
CA SER A 333 13.73 4.03 27.53
C SER A 333 13.82 3.12 26.30
N ASP A 334 14.91 2.36 26.19
CA ASP A 334 15.11 1.38 25.10
C ASP A 334 14.01 0.29 25.10
N LEU A 335 13.50 -0.07 26.29
CA LEU A 335 12.37 -1.00 26.42
C LEU A 335 11.10 -0.43 25.79
N GLN A 336 10.75 0.82 26.12
CA GLN A 336 9.59 1.49 25.54
C GLN A 336 9.75 1.63 24.03
N GLU A 337 10.97 1.86 23.54
CA GLU A 337 11.25 1.91 22.11
C GLU A 337 10.99 0.56 21.44
N CYS A 338 11.49 -0.54 22.00
CA CYS A 338 11.21 -1.88 21.48
C CYS A 338 9.69 -2.17 21.47
N CYS A 339 8.98 -1.79 22.53
CA CYS A 339 7.53 -1.92 22.60
C CYS A 339 6.80 -1.08 21.54
N ARG A 340 7.26 0.15 21.30
CA ARG A 340 6.71 1.06 20.27
C ARG A 340 6.88 0.46 18.88
N LEU A 341 8.06 -0.05 18.57
CA LEU A 341 8.36 -0.72 17.29
C LEU A 341 7.48 -1.97 17.10
N GLY A 342 7.34 -2.80 18.15
CA GLY A 342 6.44 -3.96 18.14
C GLY A 342 4.96 -3.59 17.94
N ALA A 343 4.48 -2.55 18.64
CA ALA A 343 3.13 -2.03 18.47
C ALA A 343 2.90 -1.49 17.05
N TYR A 344 3.91 -0.81 16.49
CA TYR A 344 3.85 -0.32 15.11
C TYR A 344 3.72 -1.49 14.13
N LEU A 345 4.55 -2.53 14.25
CA LEU A 345 4.44 -3.75 13.44
C LEU A 345 3.05 -4.37 13.52
N CYS A 346 2.49 -4.52 14.73
CA CYS A 346 1.13 -5.00 14.90
C CYS A 346 0.10 -4.12 14.16
N SER A 347 0.23 -2.79 14.22
CA SER A 347 -0.70 -1.88 13.53
C SER A 347 -0.68 -2.04 12.01
N VAL A 348 0.52 -2.24 11.42
CA VAL A 348 0.66 -2.45 9.97
C VAL A 348 0.01 -3.77 9.58
N MET A 349 0.31 -4.84 10.33
CA MET A 349 -0.20 -6.19 10.05
C MET A 349 -1.71 -6.33 10.23
N LEU A 350 -2.32 -5.49 11.08
CA LEU A 350 -3.77 -5.46 11.27
C LEU A 350 -4.50 -4.66 10.19
N CYS A 351 -3.82 -3.77 9.44
CA CYS A 351 -4.43 -2.86 8.48
C CYS A 351 -4.96 -3.59 7.22
N CYS A 352 -4.07 -4.04 6.34
CA CYS A 352 -4.40 -4.82 5.14
C CYS A 352 -3.17 -5.55 4.60
N LYS A 353 -3.38 -6.52 3.68
CA LYS A 353 -2.28 -7.34 3.15
C LYS A 353 -1.26 -6.54 2.38
N VAL A 354 -1.71 -5.50 1.67
CA VAL A 354 -0.87 -4.70 0.79
C VAL A 354 0.20 -3.95 1.59
N TRP A 355 -0.16 -3.51 2.79
CA TRP A 355 0.74 -2.77 3.67
C TRP A 355 1.80 -3.66 4.32
N CYS A 356 1.49 -4.94 4.52
CA CYS A 356 2.42 -5.93 5.05
C CYS A 356 3.60 -6.20 4.11
N GLU A 357 3.46 -5.88 2.83
CA GLU A 357 4.46 -6.14 1.80
C GLU A 357 5.29 -4.90 1.44
N LEU A 358 5.02 -3.77 2.11
CA LEU A 358 5.81 -2.56 2.01
C LEU A 358 7.15 -2.70 2.73
N VAL A 359 8.05 -1.74 2.49
CA VAL A 359 9.38 -1.67 3.13
C VAL A 359 9.28 -1.44 4.65
N ILE A 360 8.17 -0.85 5.12
CA ILE A 360 7.97 -0.38 6.50
C ILE A 360 8.06 -1.52 7.55
N PRO A 361 7.32 -2.65 7.43
CA PRO A 361 7.51 -3.80 8.34
C PRO A 361 8.95 -4.29 8.44
N SER A 362 9.65 -4.41 7.30
CA SER A 362 11.03 -4.87 7.29
C SER A 362 11.97 -3.90 8.01
N HIS A 363 11.75 -2.59 7.81
CA HIS A 363 12.48 -1.53 8.51
C HIS A 363 12.28 -1.62 10.03
N PHE A 364 11.02 -1.63 10.49
CA PHE A 364 10.72 -1.71 11.93
C PHE A 364 11.21 -3.00 12.58
N SER A 365 11.11 -4.13 11.88
CA SER A 365 11.67 -5.40 12.37
C SER A 365 13.18 -5.33 12.54
N SER A 366 13.89 -4.66 11.62
CA SER A 366 15.35 -4.49 11.70
C SER A 366 15.75 -3.59 12.88
N GLU A 367 15.04 -2.48 13.05
CA GLU A 367 15.25 -1.56 14.18
C GLU A 367 14.93 -2.21 15.52
N LEU A 368 13.85 -3.00 15.59
CA LEU A 368 13.50 -3.75 16.80
C LEU A 368 14.59 -4.76 17.15
N LEU A 369 15.15 -5.49 16.17
CA LEU A 369 16.25 -6.41 16.42
C LEU A 369 17.48 -5.68 16.98
N ARG A 370 17.80 -4.51 16.43
CA ARG A 370 18.89 -3.66 16.92
C ARG A 370 18.67 -3.25 18.38
N GLY A 371 17.46 -2.82 18.72
CA GLY A 371 17.06 -2.49 20.10
C GLY A 371 17.15 -3.68 21.06
N LEU A 372 16.71 -4.86 20.62
CA LEU A 372 16.77 -6.09 21.40
C LEU A 372 18.21 -6.57 21.62
N HIS A 373 19.09 -6.42 20.62
CA HIS A 373 20.53 -6.70 20.80
C HIS A 373 21.18 -5.72 21.79
N LYS A 374 20.87 -4.43 21.68
CA LYS A 374 21.39 -3.40 22.59
C LYS A 374 21.00 -3.68 24.05
N THR A 375 19.82 -4.23 24.27
CA THR A 375 19.26 -4.51 25.61
C THR A 375 19.40 -5.98 26.02
N ARG A 376 20.21 -6.78 25.32
CA ARG A 376 20.25 -8.25 25.49
C ARG A 376 20.48 -8.68 26.94
N ASP A 377 21.40 -8.03 27.63
CA ASP A 377 21.83 -8.38 28.99
C ASP A 377 21.07 -7.60 30.08
N ASP A 378 20.01 -6.87 29.68
CA ASP A 378 19.19 -6.12 30.62
C ASP A 378 18.35 -7.05 31.52
N GLU A 379 18.42 -6.85 32.84
CA GLU A 379 17.63 -7.59 33.82
C GLU A 379 16.13 -7.47 33.58
N MET A 380 15.69 -6.41 32.90
CA MET A 380 14.29 -6.15 32.57
C MET A 380 13.66 -7.32 31.79
N TRP A 381 14.42 -7.98 30.92
CA TRP A 381 13.94 -9.14 30.18
C TRP A 381 13.78 -10.40 31.03
N THR A 382 14.53 -10.48 32.14
CA THR A 382 14.34 -11.53 33.14
C THR A 382 13.10 -11.27 33.98
N LYS A 383 12.79 -9.99 34.26
CA LYS A 383 11.58 -9.57 34.99
C LYS A 383 10.31 -9.66 34.15
N HIS A 384 10.42 -9.52 32.83
CA HIS A 384 9.29 -9.48 31.90
C HIS A 384 9.48 -10.41 30.68
N PRO A 385 9.68 -11.72 30.89
CA PRO A 385 9.98 -12.65 29.80
C PRO A 385 8.88 -12.76 28.75
N GLU A 386 7.61 -12.61 29.14
CA GLU A 386 6.45 -12.66 28.24
C GLU A 386 6.44 -11.50 27.24
N LEU A 387 6.92 -10.33 27.67
CA LEU A 387 7.04 -9.16 26.81
C LEU A 387 8.17 -9.37 25.78
N LEU A 388 9.29 -9.93 26.21
CA LEU A 388 10.39 -10.31 25.29
C LEU A 388 9.90 -11.36 24.28
N ILE A 389 9.16 -12.37 24.73
CA ILE A 389 8.56 -13.39 23.86
C ILE A 389 7.69 -12.73 22.80
N TRP A 390 6.79 -11.82 23.19
CA TRP A 390 5.94 -11.10 22.23
C TRP A 390 6.77 -10.31 21.21
N LEU A 391 7.78 -9.55 21.65
CA LEU A 391 8.64 -8.76 20.76
C LEU A 391 9.43 -9.61 19.77
N LEU A 392 10.06 -10.70 20.25
CA LEU A 392 10.84 -11.59 19.38
C LEU A 392 9.98 -12.28 18.33
N HIS A 393 8.78 -12.70 18.71
CA HIS A 393 7.90 -13.41 17.79
C HIS A 393 7.23 -12.46 16.79
N VAL A 394 6.75 -11.30 17.23
CA VAL A 394 6.18 -10.28 16.32
C VAL A 394 7.26 -9.73 15.38
N GLY A 395 8.41 -9.32 15.93
CA GLY A 395 9.53 -8.81 15.13
C GLY A 395 10.04 -9.86 14.15
N GLY A 396 10.40 -11.04 14.67
CA GLY A 396 10.95 -12.12 13.86
C GLY A 396 10.00 -12.57 12.75
N ALA A 397 8.70 -12.67 13.01
CA ALA A 397 7.72 -13.19 12.05
C ALA A 397 7.61 -12.35 10.78
N PHE A 398 7.87 -11.04 10.89
CA PHE A 398 7.81 -10.09 9.79
C PHE A 398 9.18 -9.54 9.39
N ALA A 399 10.25 -10.16 9.88
CA ALA A 399 11.61 -9.85 9.48
C ALA A 399 11.85 -10.23 8.01
N PRO A 400 12.60 -9.40 7.26
CA PRO A 400 13.08 -9.81 5.95
C PRO A 400 14.02 -11.00 6.11
N MET A 401 13.96 -11.92 5.14
CA MET A 401 14.88 -13.06 5.08
C MET A 401 16.35 -12.60 5.04
N GLY A 402 17.24 -13.41 5.60
CA GLY A 402 18.67 -13.10 5.71
C GLY A 402 19.05 -12.68 7.13
N THR A 403 19.95 -11.70 7.25
CA THR A 403 20.62 -11.34 8.51
C THR A 403 19.64 -10.96 9.63
N VAL A 404 18.57 -10.23 9.30
CA VAL A 404 17.57 -9.80 10.30
C VAL A 404 16.81 -11.01 10.83
N ARG A 405 16.27 -11.88 9.95
CA ARG A 405 15.58 -13.11 10.36
C ARG A 405 16.51 -14.01 11.18
N SER A 406 17.75 -14.21 10.75
CA SER A 406 18.74 -15.00 11.49
C SER A 406 19.01 -14.45 12.89
N GLY A 407 19.14 -13.13 13.04
CA GLY A 407 19.34 -12.51 14.35
C GLY A 407 18.17 -12.77 15.32
N TYR A 408 16.92 -12.75 14.85
CA TYR A 408 15.78 -13.15 15.68
C TYR A 408 15.83 -14.63 16.08
N LEU A 409 16.17 -15.52 15.15
CA LEU A 409 16.30 -16.96 15.44
C LEU A 409 17.40 -17.20 16.48
N ASP A 410 18.51 -16.48 16.40
CA ASP A 410 19.62 -16.61 17.36
C ASP A 410 19.19 -16.13 18.76
N LEU A 411 18.45 -15.03 18.85
CA LEU A 411 17.89 -14.55 20.12
C LEU A 411 16.85 -15.52 20.70
N LEU A 412 15.99 -16.11 19.86
CA LEU A 412 15.00 -17.12 20.28
C LEU A 412 15.69 -18.38 20.82
N ARG A 413 16.70 -18.90 20.11
CA ARG A 413 17.47 -20.08 20.53
C ARG A 413 18.27 -19.84 21.80
N SER A 414 18.88 -18.65 21.92
CA SER A 414 19.64 -18.25 23.11
C SER A 414 18.77 -18.15 24.36
N ASN A 415 17.46 -17.90 24.21
CA ASN A 415 16.50 -17.79 25.31
C ASN A 415 15.60 -19.04 25.46
N SER A 416 15.88 -20.12 24.73
CA SER A 416 15.07 -21.35 24.69
C SER A 416 14.77 -21.95 26.08
N ALA A 417 15.73 -21.89 27.01
CA ALA A 417 15.54 -22.40 28.37
C ALA A 417 14.49 -21.64 29.19
N ARG A 418 14.24 -20.36 28.84
CA ARG A 418 13.29 -19.46 29.51
C ARG A 418 11.93 -19.44 28.82
N PHE A 419 11.83 -19.98 27.61
CA PHE A 419 10.65 -19.88 26.75
C PHE A 419 9.81 -21.16 26.78
N PRO A 420 8.51 -21.04 26.44
CA PRO A 420 7.62 -22.19 26.40
C PRO A 420 8.12 -23.27 25.46
N ARG A 421 7.94 -24.53 25.87
CA ARG A 421 8.40 -25.69 25.08
C ARG A 421 7.37 -26.14 24.05
N SER A 422 6.13 -25.68 24.19
CA SER A 422 5.04 -26.02 23.27
C SER A 422 4.45 -24.78 22.60
N TRP A 423 3.95 -24.98 21.38
CA TRP A 423 3.20 -23.96 20.65
C TRP A 423 1.99 -23.45 21.44
N SER A 424 1.26 -24.36 22.09
CA SER A 424 0.04 -24.03 22.82
C SER A 424 0.30 -23.03 23.96
N GLU A 425 1.37 -23.25 24.72
CA GLU A 425 1.79 -22.35 25.80
C GLU A 425 2.25 -21.00 25.25
N LEU A 426 3.08 -21.00 24.20
CA LEU A 426 3.51 -19.78 23.52
C LEU A 426 2.31 -18.96 23.02
N HIS A 427 1.34 -19.62 22.40
CA HIS A 427 0.14 -18.99 21.88
C HIS A 427 -0.71 -18.33 22.98
N ILE A 428 -0.81 -18.97 24.15
CA ILE A 428 -1.49 -18.39 25.32
C ILE A 428 -0.78 -17.11 25.77
N ILE A 429 0.56 -17.08 25.81
CA ILE A 429 1.33 -15.89 26.19
C ILE A 429 1.12 -14.77 25.17
N LEU A 430 1.24 -15.07 23.88
CA LEU A 430 1.08 -14.07 22.82
C LEU A 430 -0.31 -13.42 22.84
N LYS A 431 -1.36 -14.19 23.17
CA LYS A 431 -2.73 -13.70 23.33
C LYS A 431 -2.94 -12.72 24.49
N GLN A 432 -1.99 -12.60 25.41
CA GLN A 432 -2.05 -11.59 26.48
C GLN A 432 -1.71 -10.18 25.97
N PHE A 433 -1.09 -10.06 24.79
CA PHE A 433 -0.72 -8.80 24.16
C PHE A 433 -1.61 -8.53 22.93
N VAL A 434 -1.21 -7.62 22.04
CA VAL A 434 -1.92 -7.42 20.76
C VAL A 434 -1.69 -8.63 19.87
N TRP A 435 -2.78 -9.36 19.60
CA TRP A 435 -2.75 -10.63 18.87
C TRP A 435 -4.08 -10.98 18.17
N SER A 436 -4.06 -10.96 16.84
CA SER A 436 -5.09 -11.54 15.96
C SER A 436 -4.64 -12.90 15.39
N ASP A 437 -5.40 -13.97 15.65
CA ASP A 437 -5.15 -15.28 15.04
C ASP A 437 -5.21 -15.21 13.50
N LYS A 438 -5.97 -14.27 12.93
CA LYS A 438 -6.07 -14.09 11.47
C LYS A 438 -4.80 -13.48 10.88
N ALA A 439 -4.16 -12.56 11.59
CA ALA A 439 -3.00 -11.82 11.07
C ALA A 439 -1.66 -12.48 11.44
N PHE A 440 -1.54 -13.03 12.65
CA PHE A 440 -0.24 -13.42 13.21
C PHE A 440 -0.01 -14.93 13.28
N MET A 441 -1.07 -15.75 13.34
CA MET A 441 -0.95 -17.19 13.60
C MET A 441 -0.01 -17.89 12.62
N VAL A 442 -0.23 -17.73 11.32
CA VAL A 442 0.57 -18.39 10.26
C VAL A 442 2.04 -17.92 10.28
N PRO A 443 2.36 -16.62 10.17
CA PRO A 443 3.75 -16.17 10.09
C PRO A 443 4.55 -16.40 11.39
N VAL A 444 3.91 -16.24 12.55
CA VAL A 444 4.58 -16.47 13.85
C VAL A 444 4.79 -17.95 14.11
N ARG A 445 3.85 -18.82 13.70
CA ARG A 445 4.04 -20.26 13.78
C ARG A 445 5.19 -20.73 12.92
N ALA A 446 5.30 -20.22 11.70
CA ALA A 446 6.41 -20.53 10.82
C ALA A 446 7.77 -20.12 11.42
N LEU A 447 7.86 -18.97 12.08
CA LEU A 447 9.06 -18.57 12.83
C LEU A 447 9.36 -19.51 13.99
N TRP A 448 8.35 -19.87 14.78
CA TRP A 448 8.53 -20.78 15.91
C TRP A 448 9.01 -22.16 15.45
N GLU A 449 8.42 -22.68 14.36
CA GLU A 449 8.85 -23.94 13.76
C GLU A 449 10.31 -23.84 13.28
N GLU A 450 10.69 -22.79 12.55
CA GLU A 450 12.08 -22.56 12.08
C GLU A 450 13.11 -22.39 13.21
N ALA A 451 12.69 -21.87 14.37
CA ALA A 451 13.58 -21.66 15.50
C ALA A 451 13.92 -22.95 16.25
N PHE A 452 12.98 -23.90 16.31
CA PHE A 452 13.03 -25.05 17.22
C PHE A 452 12.89 -26.43 16.56
N TYR A 453 12.64 -26.49 15.25
CA TYR A 453 12.57 -27.70 14.42
C TYR A 453 13.33 -27.51 13.12
#